data_AF-A0ABD2VLC9-F1
#
_entry.id   AF-A0ABD2VLC9-F1
#
_cell.length_a   1.000
_cell.length_b   1.000
_cell.length_c   1.000
_cell.angle_alpha   90.00
_cell.angle_beta   90.00
_cell.angle_gamma   90.00
#
_symmetry.space_group_name_H-M   'P 1'
#
loop_
_entity.id
_entity.type
_entity.pdbx_description
1 polymer ?
#
loop_
_entity_poly.entity_id
_entity_poly.type
_entity_poly.pdbx_seq_one_letter_code
_entity_poly.pdbx_strand_id
1 'polypeptide(L)'
;MPTSYLPSKALTLRTKKKLNNSCLVQKILNLSSQGYLKQAFNYLNILTRKGVRLDSKTLASIIQQCANSRSREEGKWIHLHLKTTGWKHPTTFLANHLISMYGRCGDHMEARKVFDKMTTRNLYSWNNMLSGYTKLGLIKAAKRLFDQMPEKDVVSWNTMVIGHAQVGYFNEALKLYREFRRLSIRFNEYSFAGVITACVKSRDFSLTGQVHCQVFIAGFLSNIVLSSSIVDAYAKCGKMSDARRLFDAMRVRDVLAWTTLVSGYSKCGDMVSARELFEAMPEKNPVSWTALVAGYSHSGMSIQALELFAKMMKLQVQPDQFTFSSCLSACAGIASLKHGKQIHAFLVNAGFRPNTIVLSSLIDMYSKCGSLGVARRVFDTAYNKHDTVLWNTMLSALAQHGMGEEAIEMFFKMVKFGVKPNRITFVVLLNACSHSGLVQEGLSFFETMTSSYDVLPDQEHFACIIDLLGRAGHFSEVLAQIMKMPCEPDDHIWNALLGVCRIHGNVELGRMAAELLIELDPQSPAAYLLLSSIYGVLGMWENVEKVRQLMNERHVRKEEAVSWLEIEHKMLPYFGCNKLNTLERDGHTILQLLADQTNADDLVHDSKSSSLSNPVS
;
A
#
# COMPACT_ATOMS: atom_id res chain seq x y z
N MET A 1 71.38 -31.58 50.63
CA MET A 1 70.48 -30.57 51.20
C MET A 1 71.13 -29.20 51.03
N PRO A 2 70.44 -28.11 50.63
CA PRO A 2 69.04 -28.05 50.20
C PRO A 2 68.80 -27.22 48.89
N THR A 3 67.71 -27.59 48.19
CA THR A 3 66.69 -26.76 47.49
C THR A 3 67.12 -25.50 46.72
N SER A 4 66.73 -25.33 45.45
CA SER A 4 65.40 -24.75 45.18
C SER A 4 64.78 -25.09 43.80
N TYR A 5 63.49 -25.36 43.88
CA TYR A 5 62.50 -25.66 42.85
C TYR A 5 61.95 -24.38 42.18
N LEU A 6 61.42 -24.54 40.95
CA LEU A 6 60.51 -23.67 40.13
C LEU A 6 61.18 -22.87 38.98
N PRO A 7 60.65 -22.92 37.74
CA PRO A 7 59.22 -22.72 37.44
C PRO A 7 58.62 -23.65 36.33
N SER A 8 57.99 -24.78 36.70
CA SER A 8 57.17 -25.59 35.75
C SER A 8 55.66 -25.36 35.87
N LYS A 9 55.17 -24.87 37.02
CA LYS A 9 53.74 -24.52 37.24
C LYS A 9 53.30 -23.28 36.44
N ALA A 10 54.19 -22.32 36.20
CA ALA A 10 53.86 -21.10 35.46
C ALA A 10 53.62 -21.35 33.97
N LEU A 11 54.36 -22.28 33.34
CA LEU A 11 54.21 -22.64 31.93
C LEU A 11 52.93 -23.44 31.66
N THR A 12 52.54 -24.34 32.58
CA THR A 12 51.32 -25.15 32.50
C THR A 12 50.04 -24.35 32.77
N LEU A 13 50.09 -23.35 33.66
CA LEU A 13 49.00 -22.39 33.85
C LEU A 13 48.82 -21.45 32.64
N ARG A 14 49.91 -20.99 32.02
CA ARG A 14 49.85 -20.14 30.82
C ARG A 14 49.25 -20.86 29.62
N THR A 15 49.62 -22.13 29.40
CA THR A 15 49.09 -22.97 28.31
C THR A 15 47.63 -23.35 28.52
N LYS A 16 47.22 -23.76 29.74
CA LYS A 16 45.79 -23.99 30.07
C LYS A 16 44.93 -22.74 29.93
N LYS A 17 45.43 -21.56 30.34
CA LYS A 17 44.72 -20.27 30.18
C LYS A 17 44.55 -19.90 28.71
N LYS A 18 45.55 -20.17 27.86
CA LYS A 18 45.50 -19.93 26.41
C LYS A 18 44.49 -20.85 25.71
N LEU A 19 44.46 -22.14 26.08
CA LEU A 19 43.52 -23.13 25.55
C LEU A 19 42.05 -22.80 25.92
N ASN A 20 41.82 -22.42 27.18
CA ASN A 20 40.48 -22.06 27.67
C ASN A 20 39.93 -20.78 26.99
N ASN A 21 40.80 -19.79 26.75
CA ASN A 21 40.41 -18.59 26.01
C ASN A 21 40.08 -18.90 24.53
N SER A 22 40.82 -19.79 23.88
CA SER A 22 40.54 -20.21 22.49
C SER A 22 39.18 -20.92 22.37
N CYS A 23 38.83 -21.78 23.32
CA CYS A 23 37.51 -22.44 23.37
C CYS A 23 36.36 -21.44 23.54
N LEU A 24 36.54 -20.41 24.37
CA LEU A 24 35.55 -19.34 24.56
C LEU A 24 35.34 -18.51 23.29
N VAL A 25 36.41 -18.21 22.55
CA VAL A 25 36.32 -17.49 21.26
C VAL A 25 35.53 -18.28 20.23
N GLN A 26 35.79 -19.59 20.11
CA GLN A 26 35.06 -20.44 19.18
C GLN A 26 33.57 -20.56 19.55
N LYS A 27 33.25 -20.62 20.85
CA LYS A 27 31.86 -20.61 21.33
C LYS A 27 31.13 -19.32 20.98
N ILE A 28 31.80 -18.17 21.12
CA ILE A 28 31.23 -16.86 20.72
C ILE A 28 30.92 -16.85 19.22
N LEU A 29 31.88 -17.26 18.38
CA LEU A 29 31.69 -17.29 16.92
C LEU A 29 30.54 -18.22 16.50
N ASN A 30 30.46 -19.42 17.07
CA ASN A 30 29.38 -20.37 16.77
C ASN A 30 28.02 -19.81 17.18
N LEU A 31 27.89 -19.29 18.42
CA LEU A 31 26.63 -18.73 18.91
C LEU A 31 26.20 -17.48 18.12
N SER A 32 27.14 -16.60 17.77
CA SER A 32 26.84 -15.42 16.98
C SER A 32 26.46 -15.77 15.53
N SER A 33 27.07 -16.82 14.95
CA SER A 33 26.69 -17.34 13.61
C SER A 33 25.30 -17.97 13.58
N GLN A 34 24.86 -18.54 14.69
CA GLN A 34 23.53 -19.13 14.86
C GLN A 34 22.46 -18.11 15.28
N GLY A 35 22.81 -16.83 15.42
CA GLY A 35 21.88 -15.76 15.80
C GLY A 35 21.60 -15.65 17.31
N TYR A 36 22.21 -16.49 18.16
CA TYR A 36 22.09 -16.43 19.62
C TYR A 36 22.99 -15.37 20.25
N LEU A 37 22.86 -14.12 19.79
CA LEU A 37 23.77 -13.02 20.15
C LEU A 37 23.83 -12.80 21.66
N LYS A 38 22.69 -12.71 22.36
CA LYS A 38 22.66 -12.50 23.83
C LYS A 38 23.50 -13.52 24.60
N GLN A 39 23.47 -14.79 24.20
CA GLN A 39 24.26 -15.85 24.84
C GLN A 39 25.75 -15.70 24.51
N ALA A 40 26.09 -15.36 23.27
CA ALA A 40 27.46 -15.05 22.87
C ALA A 40 28.05 -13.88 23.68
N PHE A 41 27.24 -12.87 24.00
CA PHE A 41 27.66 -11.71 24.80
C PHE A 41 27.94 -12.01 26.26
N ASN A 42 27.29 -13.02 26.85
CA ASN A 42 27.65 -13.49 28.20
C ASN A 42 29.10 -13.99 28.24
N TYR A 43 29.53 -14.73 27.22
CA TYR A 43 30.91 -15.18 27.08
C TYR A 43 31.88 -14.03 26.76
N LEU A 44 31.46 -13.06 25.93
CA LEU A 44 32.26 -11.85 25.66
C LEU A 44 32.51 -11.05 26.95
N ASN A 45 31.51 -10.89 27.81
CA ASN A 45 31.65 -10.18 29.08
C ASN A 45 32.67 -10.86 30.02
N ILE A 46 32.69 -12.20 30.04
CA ILE A 46 33.70 -12.98 30.78
C ILE A 46 35.10 -12.69 30.25
N LEU A 47 35.28 -12.59 28.92
CA LEU A 47 36.57 -12.24 28.32
C LEU A 47 36.98 -10.79 28.61
N THR A 48 36.02 -9.85 28.60
CA THR A 48 36.24 -8.45 28.99
C THR A 48 36.76 -8.34 30.42
N ARG A 49 36.10 -9.00 31.39
CA ARG A 49 36.51 -9.00 32.80
C ARG A 49 37.90 -9.62 33.01
N LYS A 50 38.27 -10.59 32.17
CA LYS A 50 39.60 -11.21 32.17
C LYS A 50 40.66 -10.39 31.43
N GLY A 51 40.30 -9.24 30.83
CA GLY A 51 41.20 -8.38 30.04
C GLY A 51 41.72 -9.04 28.77
N VAL A 52 41.03 -10.06 28.24
CA VAL A 52 41.48 -10.80 27.06
C VAL A 52 41.14 -10.03 25.80
N ARG A 53 42.16 -9.73 24.99
CA ARG A 53 42.00 -9.09 23.68
C ARG A 53 41.57 -10.10 22.64
N LEU A 54 40.49 -9.81 21.94
CA LEU A 54 40.11 -10.50 20.71
C LEU A 54 40.83 -9.91 19.51
N ASP A 55 41.09 -10.73 18.50
CA ASP A 55 41.64 -10.27 17.23
C ASP A 55 40.61 -9.45 16.43
N SER A 56 41.11 -8.62 15.52
CA SER A 56 40.28 -7.68 14.74
C SER A 56 39.31 -8.36 13.78
N LYS A 57 39.63 -9.57 13.26
CA LYS A 57 38.76 -10.30 12.34
C LYS A 57 37.57 -10.91 13.07
N THR A 58 37.82 -11.53 14.22
CA THR A 58 36.79 -12.06 15.11
C THR A 58 35.82 -10.96 15.54
N LEU A 59 36.34 -9.81 15.98
CA LEU A 59 35.51 -8.67 16.36
C LEU A 59 34.68 -8.12 15.19
N ALA A 60 35.27 -7.97 14.00
CA ALA A 60 34.53 -7.52 12.82
C ALA A 60 33.39 -8.47 12.42
N SER A 61 33.60 -9.79 12.53
CA SER A 61 32.56 -10.79 12.27
C SER A 61 31.37 -10.66 13.24
N ILE A 62 31.65 -10.50 14.53
CA ILE A 62 30.60 -10.32 15.55
C ILE A 62 29.86 -8.98 15.34
N ILE A 63 30.59 -7.89 15.01
CA ILE A 63 29.98 -6.59 14.69
C ILE A 63 29.06 -6.70 13.48
N GLN A 64 29.49 -7.41 12.43
CA GLN A 64 28.69 -7.62 11.21
C GLN A 64 27.41 -8.40 11.50
N GLN A 65 27.48 -9.41 12.36
CA GLN A 65 26.29 -10.16 12.79
C GLN A 65 25.33 -9.29 13.58
N CYS A 66 25.82 -8.45 14.49
CA CYS A 66 25.00 -7.45 15.20
C CYS A 66 24.36 -6.44 14.22
N ALA A 67 25.09 -6.05 13.17
CA ALA A 67 24.59 -5.17 12.13
C ALA A 67 23.49 -5.81 11.28
N ASN A 68 23.58 -7.13 11.04
CA ASN A 68 22.58 -7.90 10.30
C ASN A 68 21.32 -8.14 11.13
N SER A 69 21.46 -8.37 12.44
CA SER A 69 20.33 -8.55 13.37
C SER A 69 19.74 -7.24 13.90
N ARG A 70 20.34 -6.09 13.55
CA ARG A 70 19.99 -4.75 14.07
C ARG A 70 19.99 -4.67 15.61
N SER A 71 20.90 -5.40 16.24
CA SER A 71 21.01 -5.54 17.69
C SER A 71 21.86 -4.43 18.32
N ARG A 72 21.20 -3.33 18.70
CA ARG A 72 21.85 -2.12 19.23
C ARG A 72 22.60 -2.34 20.54
N GLU A 73 21.98 -3.01 21.50
CA GLU A 73 22.54 -3.16 22.86
C GLU A 73 23.77 -4.05 22.87
N GLU A 74 23.69 -5.16 22.13
CA GLU A 74 24.80 -6.05 21.82
C GLU A 74 25.98 -5.31 21.16
N GLY A 75 25.69 -4.44 20.19
CA GLY A 75 26.69 -3.58 19.54
C GLY A 75 27.42 -2.65 20.52
N LYS A 76 26.71 -2.08 21.50
CA LYS A 76 27.31 -1.25 22.57
C LYS A 76 28.24 -2.06 23.47
N TRP A 77 27.92 -3.32 23.76
CA TRP A 77 28.82 -4.19 24.53
C TRP A 77 30.13 -4.48 23.80
N ILE A 78 30.12 -4.68 22.48
CA ILE A 78 31.36 -4.81 21.70
C ILE A 78 32.20 -3.53 21.78
N HIS A 79 31.55 -2.38 21.59
CA HIS A 79 32.23 -1.08 21.67
C HIS A 79 32.83 -0.84 23.06
N LEU A 80 32.14 -1.26 24.13
CA LEU A 80 32.67 -1.23 25.50
C LEU A 80 33.84 -2.21 25.70
N HIS A 81 33.76 -3.43 25.15
CA HIS A 81 34.84 -4.41 25.18
C HIS A 81 36.12 -3.86 24.53
N LEU A 82 36.00 -3.19 23.38
CA LEU A 82 37.13 -2.51 22.74
C LEU A 82 37.75 -1.44 23.66
N LYS A 83 36.92 -0.59 24.26
CA LYS A 83 37.38 0.49 25.14
C LYS A 83 38.11 -0.04 26.39
N THR A 84 37.64 -1.15 26.95
CA THR A 84 38.16 -1.74 28.20
C THR A 84 39.38 -2.63 28.02
N THR A 85 39.53 -3.28 26.85
CA THR A 85 40.68 -4.19 26.58
C THR A 85 41.91 -3.49 25.97
N GLY A 86 41.90 -2.16 25.92
CA GLY A 86 43.04 -1.34 25.49
C GLY A 86 42.98 -0.83 24.05
N TRP A 87 41.87 -1.01 23.35
CA TRP A 87 41.60 -0.35 22.06
C TRP A 87 40.90 1.00 22.30
N LYS A 88 41.58 1.90 23.02
CA LYS A 88 41.03 3.25 23.31
C LYS A 88 40.73 4.02 22.02
N HIS A 89 41.50 3.73 20.96
CA HIS A 89 41.22 4.10 19.57
C HIS A 89 41.18 2.81 18.73
N PRO A 90 39.99 2.32 18.31
CA PRO A 90 39.92 1.17 17.40
C PRO A 90 40.62 1.51 16.08
N THR A 91 41.22 0.51 15.43
CA THR A 91 41.79 0.69 14.08
C THR A 91 40.71 1.14 13.11
N THR A 92 41.11 1.84 12.04
CA THR A 92 40.21 2.34 10.99
C THR A 92 39.28 1.23 10.46
N PHE A 93 39.78 0.00 10.35
CA PHE A 93 39.00 -1.18 9.97
C PHE A 93 37.84 -1.47 10.96
N LEU A 94 38.13 -1.57 12.26
CA LEU A 94 37.12 -1.84 13.29
C LEU A 94 36.16 -0.67 13.48
N ALA A 95 36.67 0.57 13.42
CA ALA A 95 35.86 1.77 13.50
C ALA A 95 34.84 1.84 12.34
N ASN A 96 35.24 1.49 11.11
CA ASN A 96 34.33 1.43 9.97
C ASN A 96 33.19 0.40 10.16
N HIS A 97 33.50 -0.77 10.73
CA HIS A 97 32.48 -1.78 11.05
C HIS A 97 31.52 -1.31 12.14
N LEU A 98 32.03 -0.64 13.19
CA LEU A 98 31.19 -0.05 14.24
C LEU A 98 30.27 1.05 13.70
N ILE A 99 30.78 1.95 12.85
CA ILE A 99 29.97 3.02 12.21
C ILE A 99 28.85 2.38 11.37
N SER A 100 29.18 1.37 10.55
CA SER A 100 28.20 0.67 9.73
C SER A 100 27.13 -0.03 10.58
N MET A 101 27.54 -0.71 11.66
CA MET A 101 26.64 -1.39 12.59
C MET A 101 25.69 -0.42 13.29
N TYR A 102 26.22 0.65 13.88
CA TYR A 102 25.41 1.68 14.53
C TYR A 102 24.47 2.38 13.55
N GLY A 103 24.94 2.66 12.32
CA GLY A 103 24.11 3.19 11.24
C GLY A 103 22.94 2.27 10.89
N ARG A 104 23.16 0.94 10.78
CA ARG A 104 22.08 -0.04 10.54
C ARG A 104 21.13 -0.20 11.73
N CYS A 105 21.61 0.03 12.95
CA CYS A 105 20.80 0.04 14.17
C CYS A 105 20.07 1.37 14.41
N GLY A 106 20.26 2.37 13.55
CA GLY A 106 19.67 3.71 13.66
C GLY A 106 20.31 4.61 14.73
N ASP A 107 21.39 4.19 15.38
CA ASP A 107 22.10 4.97 16.41
C ASP A 107 23.21 5.83 15.79
N HIS A 108 22.80 6.85 15.06
CA HIS A 108 23.73 7.78 14.40
C HIS A 108 24.57 8.60 15.38
N MET A 109 24.13 8.76 16.64
CA MET A 109 24.86 9.49 17.67
C MET A 109 26.11 8.71 18.11
N GLU A 110 25.97 7.41 18.38
CA GLU A 110 27.13 6.56 18.68
C GLU A 110 28.03 6.37 17.45
N ALA A 111 27.45 6.24 16.24
CA ALA A 111 28.22 6.22 15.00
C ALA A 111 29.09 7.49 14.85
N ARG A 112 28.51 8.67 15.13
CA ARG A 112 29.23 9.95 15.10
C ARG A 112 30.36 10.00 16.12
N LYS A 113 30.11 9.55 17.35
CA LYS A 113 31.15 9.49 18.40
C LYS A 113 32.33 8.60 18.00
N VAL A 114 32.06 7.47 17.34
CA VAL A 114 33.12 6.60 16.80
C VAL A 114 33.90 7.34 15.72
N PHE A 115 33.20 7.94 14.76
CA PHE A 115 33.78 8.69 13.65
C PHE A 115 34.66 9.88 14.08
N ASP A 116 34.22 10.62 15.10
CA ASP A 116 34.96 11.77 15.65
C ASP A 116 36.27 11.36 16.31
N LYS A 117 36.30 10.19 16.96
CA LYS A 117 37.48 9.66 17.66
C LYS A 117 38.50 8.97 16.76
N MET A 118 38.21 8.82 15.47
CA MET A 118 39.15 8.24 14.50
C MET A 118 40.31 9.19 14.26
N THR A 119 41.54 8.70 14.44
CA THR A 119 42.77 9.44 14.14
C THR A 119 43.01 9.57 12.64
N THR A 120 42.65 8.54 11.87
CA THR A 120 42.71 8.51 10.40
C THR A 120 41.35 8.09 9.85
N ARG A 121 40.83 8.88 8.90
CA ARG A 121 39.55 8.62 8.23
C ARG A 121 39.82 8.39 6.75
N ASN A 122 39.27 7.31 6.19
CA ASN A 122 39.33 7.03 4.75
C ASN A 122 37.95 7.21 4.11
N LEU A 123 37.88 7.17 2.77
CA LEU A 123 36.61 7.33 2.03
C LEU A 123 35.50 6.39 2.55
N TYR A 124 35.83 5.16 2.94
CA TYR A 124 34.87 4.22 3.54
C TYR A 124 34.29 4.72 4.85
N SER A 125 35.09 5.33 5.74
CA SER A 125 34.61 5.93 6.99
C SER A 125 33.56 7.01 6.71
N TRP A 126 33.86 7.90 5.77
CA TRP A 126 32.97 9.01 5.38
C TRP A 126 31.70 8.50 4.70
N ASN A 127 31.82 7.58 3.74
CA ASN A 127 30.68 7.01 3.01
C ASN A 127 29.75 6.19 3.92
N ASN A 128 30.28 5.43 4.88
CA ASN A 128 29.45 4.73 5.86
C ASN A 128 28.65 5.70 6.74
N MET A 129 29.28 6.80 7.17
CA MET A 129 28.60 7.82 7.97
C MET A 129 27.53 8.57 7.16
N LEU A 130 27.83 8.93 5.91
CA LEU A 130 26.86 9.50 4.97
C LEU A 130 25.68 8.57 4.72
N SER A 131 25.93 7.28 4.46
CA SER A 131 24.86 6.28 4.26
C SER A 131 23.99 6.14 5.52
N GLY A 132 24.59 6.20 6.71
CA GLY A 132 23.86 6.19 7.97
C GLY A 132 22.91 7.38 8.13
N TYR A 133 23.38 8.60 7.86
CA TYR A 133 22.53 9.80 7.95
C TYR A 133 21.43 9.83 6.89
N THR A 134 21.75 9.47 5.64
CA THR A 134 20.76 9.45 4.55
C THR A 134 19.65 8.44 4.79
N LYS A 135 19.97 7.23 5.27
CA LYS A 135 18.97 6.20 5.64
C LYS A 135 18.03 6.63 6.76
N LEU A 136 18.47 7.53 7.65
CA LEU A 136 17.66 8.08 8.73
C LEU A 136 16.91 9.36 8.32
N GLY A 137 17.02 9.80 7.07
CA GLY A 137 16.40 11.04 6.59
C GLY A 137 17.08 12.32 7.12
N LEU A 138 18.23 12.22 7.79
CA LEU A 138 18.99 13.35 8.35
C LEU A 138 19.81 14.06 7.26
N ILE A 139 19.16 14.49 6.19
CA ILE A 139 19.81 14.97 4.96
C ILE A 139 20.64 16.23 5.17
N LYS A 140 20.20 17.15 6.04
CA LYS A 140 21.00 18.35 6.39
C LYS A 140 22.32 17.98 7.08
N ALA A 141 22.32 16.97 7.94
CA ALA A 141 23.54 16.48 8.58
C ALA A 141 24.45 15.74 7.58
N ALA A 142 23.85 14.93 6.69
CA ALA A 142 24.57 14.28 5.60
C ALA A 142 25.25 15.30 4.66
N LYS A 143 24.55 16.37 4.25
CA LYS A 143 25.10 17.42 3.39
C LYS A 143 26.27 18.15 4.04
N ARG A 144 26.14 18.54 5.31
CA ARG A 144 27.26 19.16 6.06
C ARG A 144 28.47 18.24 6.12
N LEU A 145 28.25 16.94 6.32
CA LEU A 145 29.34 15.96 6.35
C LEU A 145 29.99 15.79 4.98
N PHE A 146 29.17 15.74 3.92
CA PHE A 146 29.63 15.62 2.54
C PHE A 146 30.49 16.81 2.14
N ASP A 147 30.10 18.03 2.52
CA ASP A 147 30.86 19.23 2.19
C ASP A 147 32.24 19.25 2.86
N GLN A 148 32.35 18.68 4.06
CA GLN A 148 33.61 18.53 4.80
C GLN A 148 34.51 17.40 4.28
N MET A 149 34.04 16.54 3.36
CA MET A 149 34.86 15.46 2.83
C MET A 149 36.04 16.00 2.01
N PRO A 150 37.29 15.65 2.36
CA PRO A 150 38.48 16.09 1.63
C PRO A 150 38.48 15.62 0.17
N GLU A 151 38.11 14.36 -0.03
CA GLU A 151 37.94 13.73 -1.33
C GLU A 151 36.56 13.09 -1.39
N LYS A 152 35.97 13.08 -2.60
CA LYS A 152 34.63 12.52 -2.85
C LYS A 152 34.73 11.57 -4.02
N ASP A 153 34.26 10.35 -3.83
CA ASP A 153 34.21 9.33 -4.89
C ASP A 153 32.77 9.19 -5.44
N VAL A 154 32.61 8.29 -6.40
CA VAL A 154 31.29 7.96 -6.99
C VAL A 154 30.28 7.56 -5.90
N VAL A 155 30.73 6.86 -4.86
CA VAL A 155 29.86 6.39 -3.78
C VAL A 155 29.37 7.56 -2.93
N SER A 156 30.23 8.54 -2.62
CA SER A 156 29.85 9.76 -1.90
C SER A 156 28.75 10.53 -2.64
N TRP A 157 28.96 10.76 -3.95
CA TRP A 157 27.99 11.47 -4.80
C TRP A 157 26.67 10.71 -4.94
N ASN A 158 26.73 9.42 -5.29
CA ASN A 158 25.54 8.58 -5.43
C ASN A 158 24.72 8.56 -4.13
N THR A 159 25.38 8.42 -2.97
CA THR A 159 24.72 8.41 -1.66
C THR A 159 23.97 9.72 -1.38
N MET A 160 24.56 10.87 -1.73
CA MET A 160 23.92 12.16 -1.55
C MET A 160 22.73 12.36 -2.48
N VAL A 161 22.87 12.04 -3.77
CA VAL A 161 21.76 12.16 -4.74
C VAL A 161 20.58 11.26 -4.33
N ILE A 162 20.85 10.00 -3.97
CA ILE A 162 19.84 9.05 -3.49
C ILE A 162 19.16 9.57 -2.21
N GLY A 163 19.95 10.04 -1.23
CA GLY A 163 19.42 10.53 0.04
C GLY A 163 18.45 11.71 -0.14
N HIS A 164 18.84 12.72 -0.93
CA HIS A 164 17.96 13.85 -1.22
C HIS A 164 16.68 13.42 -1.96
N ALA A 165 16.79 12.54 -2.96
CA ALA A 165 15.65 12.02 -3.70
C ALA A 165 14.69 11.20 -2.82
N GLN A 166 15.22 10.40 -1.89
CA GLN A 166 14.42 9.58 -0.97
C GLN A 166 13.59 10.43 -0.01
N VAL A 167 14.12 11.55 0.49
CA VAL A 167 13.40 12.45 1.40
C VAL A 167 12.44 13.39 0.67
N GLY A 168 12.57 13.54 -0.65
CA GLY A 168 11.68 14.37 -1.47
C GLY A 168 12.28 15.71 -1.90
N TYR A 169 13.56 15.97 -1.61
CA TYR A 169 14.27 17.17 -2.08
C TYR A 169 14.77 16.98 -3.52
N PHE A 170 13.85 16.81 -4.47
CA PHE A 170 14.17 16.44 -5.87
C PHE A 170 15.06 17.47 -6.57
N ASN A 171 14.80 18.76 -6.41
CA ASN A 171 15.59 19.82 -7.05
C ASN A 171 17.06 19.80 -6.61
N GLU A 172 17.31 19.61 -5.31
CA GLU A 172 18.67 19.49 -4.77
C GLU A 172 19.34 18.19 -5.22
N ALA A 173 18.60 17.07 -5.29
CA ALA A 173 19.12 15.82 -5.84
C ALA A 173 19.58 15.99 -7.30
N LEU A 174 18.77 16.66 -8.13
CA LEU A 174 19.08 16.94 -9.52
C LEU A 174 20.26 17.92 -9.67
N LYS A 175 20.37 18.92 -8.79
CA LYS A 175 21.51 19.84 -8.74
C LYS A 175 22.81 19.10 -8.44
N LEU A 176 22.82 18.29 -7.38
CA LEU A 176 23.98 17.46 -7.01
C LEU A 176 24.37 16.49 -8.12
N TYR A 177 23.39 15.89 -8.80
CA TYR A 177 23.66 15.03 -9.95
C TYR A 177 24.27 15.81 -11.12
N ARG A 178 23.76 17.01 -11.46
CA ARG A 178 24.37 17.85 -12.50
C ARG A 178 25.80 18.26 -12.17
N GLU A 179 26.08 18.57 -10.90
CA GLU A 179 27.44 18.84 -10.42
C GLU A 179 28.33 17.61 -10.58
N PHE A 180 27.88 16.45 -10.10
CA PHE A 180 28.58 15.17 -10.26
C PHE A 180 28.91 14.89 -11.73
N ARG A 181 27.98 15.19 -12.64
CA ARG A 181 28.19 14.99 -14.08
C ARG A 181 29.26 15.88 -14.72
N ARG A 182 29.53 17.06 -14.15
CA ARG A 182 30.55 17.98 -14.67
C ARG A 182 31.96 17.61 -14.22
N LEU A 183 32.08 16.71 -13.24
CA LEU A 183 33.36 16.23 -12.74
C LEU A 183 33.91 15.14 -13.66
N SER A 184 35.23 15.01 -13.73
CA SER A 184 35.93 13.96 -14.48
C SER A 184 35.82 12.56 -13.83
N ILE A 185 34.88 12.38 -12.89
CA ILE A 185 34.65 11.10 -12.20
C ILE A 185 33.74 10.24 -13.09
N ARG A 186 34.17 9.02 -13.42
CA ARG A 186 33.38 8.09 -14.25
C ARG A 186 32.13 7.63 -13.49
N PHE A 187 30.99 7.61 -14.19
CA PHE A 187 29.77 6.98 -13.66
C PHE A 187 29.93 5.46 -13.56
N ASN A 188 29.09 4.87 -12.72
CA ASN A 188 28.76 3.45 -12.74
C ASN A 188 27.24 3.28 -12.87
N GLU A 189 26.76 2.04 -12.96
CA GLU A 189 25.33 1.75 -13.08
C GLU A 189 24.48 2.32 -11.91
N TYR A 190 25.09 2.50 -10.73
CA TYR A 190 24.44 3.04 -9.54
C TYR A 190 24.28 4.57 -9.57
N SER A 191 24.99 5.28 -10.45
CA SER A 191 24.97 6.74 -10.51
C SER A 191 23.61 7.33 -10.91
N PHE A 192 22.78 6.55 -11.60
CA PHE A 192 21.46 6.98 -12.04
C PHE A 192 20.35 6.71 -11.02
N ALA A 193 20.58 5.85 -10.01
CA ALA A 193 19.55 5.37 -9.09
C ALA A 193 18.83 6.50 -8.33
N GLY A 194 19.57 7.50 -7.87
CA GLY A 194 18.98 8.64 -7.15
C GLY A 194 18.12 9.52 -8.06
N VAL A 195 18.52 9.70 -9.33
CA VAL A 195 17.76 10.49 -10.30
C VAL A 195 16.52 9.74 -10.77
N ILE A 196 16.62 8.44 -10.99
CA ILE A 196 15.47 7.57 -11.29
C ILE A 196 14.46 7.60 -10.13
N THR A 197 14.96 7.54 -8.87
CA THR A 197 14.10 7.70 -7.68
C THR A 197 13.39 9.04 -7.68
N ALA A 198 14.08 10.13 -8.06
CA ALA A 198 13.46 11.44 -8.20
C ALA A 198 12.37 11.43 -9.28
N CYS A 199 12.63 10.84 -10.47
CA CYS A 199 11.65 10.71 -11.55
C CYS A 199 10.36 10.01 -11.09
N VAL A 200 10.51 8.84 -10.47
CA VAL A 200 9.39 8.03 -9.97
C VAL A 200 8.56 8.79 -8.95
N LYS A 201 9.22 9.49 -8.01
CA LYS A 201 8.54 10.20 -6.94
C LYS A 201 7.92 11.53 -7.39
N SER A 202 8.53 12.23 -8.33
CA SER A 202 7.99 13.47 -8.90
C SER A 202 6.95 13.22 -9.99
N ARG A 203 6.85 11.98 -10.50
CA ARG A 203 6.01 11.58 -11.65
C ARG A 203 6.27 12.41 -12.90
N ASP A 204 7.51 12.88 -13.08
CA ASP A 204 7.90 13.71 -14.21
C ASP A 204 8.37 12.83 -15.39
N PHE A 205 7.54 12.76 -16.43
CA PHE A 205 7.85 11.98 -17.63
C PHE A 205 8.95 12.60 -18.51
N SER A 206 9.11 13.93 -18.50
CA SER A 206 10.17 14.62 -19.26
C SER A 206 11.53 14.28 -18.68
N LEU A 207 11.64 14.36 -17.35
CA LEU A 207 12.86 13.97 -16.64
C LEU A 207 13.19 12.49 -16.87
N THR A 208 12.19 11.62 -16.85
CA THR A 208 12.37 10.18 -17.11
C THR A 208 12.99 9.94 -18.50
N GLY A 209 12.47 10.61 -19.54
CA GLY A 209 13.04 10.54 -20.89
C GLY A 209 14.49 11.05 -20.97
N GLN A 210 14.79 12.17 -20.31
CA GLN A 210 16.15 12.71 -20.27
C GLN A 210 17.14 11.74 -19.59
N VAL A 211 16.72 11.10 -18.49
CA VAL A 211 17.55 10.12 -17.78
C VAL A 211 17.78 8.88 -18.63
N HIS A 212 16.74 8.37 -19.30
CA HIS A 212 16.87 7.25 -20.22
C HIS A 212 17.88 7.55 -21.35
N CYS A 213 17.80 8.71 -21.99
CA CYS A 213 18.78 9.13 -23.01
C CYS A 213 20.21 9.22 -22.44
N GLN A 214 20.37 9.71 -21.20
CA GLN A 214 21.69 9.76 -20.55
C GLN A 214 22.26 8.37 -20.27
N VAL A 215 21.43 7.44 -19.83
CA VAL A 215 21.84 6.04 -19.61
C VAL A 215 22.27 5.38 -20.92
N PHE A 216 21.55 5.65 -22.00
CA PHE A 216 21.91 5.19 -23.34
C PHE A 216 23.27 5.75 -23.79
N ILE A 217 23.45 7.08 -23.74
CA ILE A 217 24.71 7.74 -24.14
C ILE A 217 25.89 7.28 -23.29
N ALA A 218 25.67 7.03 -21.99
CA ALA A 218 26.70 6.53 -21.08
C ALA A 218 27.02 5.03 -21.28
N GLY A 219 26.29 4.33 -22.14
CA GLY A 219 26.55 2.92 -22.48
C GLY A 219 26.03 1.91 -21.45
N PHE A 220 25.13 2.30 -20.55
CA PHE A 220 24.62 1.42 -19.48
C PHE A 220 23.25 0.77 -19.78
N LEU A 221 22.66 0.99 -20.97
CA LEU A 221 21.34 0.42 -21.32
C LEU A 221 21.33 -1.12 -21.43
N SER A 222 22.49 -1.75 -21.59
CA SER A 222 22.63 -3.21 -21.55
C SER A 222 22.57 -3.78 -20.12
N ASN A 223 22.69 -2.94 -19.09
CA ASN A 223 22.55 -3.37 -17.70
C ASN A 223 21.07 -3.64 -17.40
N ILE A 224 20.74 -4.91 -17.14
CA ILE A 224 19.36 -5.37 -16.93
C ILE A 224 18.70 -4.63 -15.76
N VAL A 225 19.37 -4.51 -14.61
CA VAL A 225 18.81 -3.86 -13.40
C VAL A 225 18.50 -2.39 -13.64
N LEU A 226 19.40 -1.67 -14.33
CA LEU A 226 19.19 -0.26 -14.65
C LEU A 226 18.04 -0.08 -15.65
N SER A 227 17.99 -0.91 -16.70
CA SER A 227 16.91 -0.88 -17.69
C SER A 227 15.56 -1.26 -17.08
N SER A 228 15.49 -2.26 -16.20
CA SER A 228 14.28 -2.58 -15.42
C SER A 228 13.84 -1.40 -14.55
N SER A 229 14.79 -0.68 -13.96
CA SER A 229 14.50 0.52 -13.16
C SER A 229 13.95 1.68 -14.01
N ILE A 230 14.36 1.81 -15.27
CA ILE A 230 13.82 2.81 -16.20
C ILE A 230 12.43 2.39 -16.69
N VAL A 231 12.18 1.11 -16.96
CA VAL A 231 10.83 0.59 -17.25
C VAL A 231 9.89 0.91 -16.09
N ASP A 232 10.32 0.71 -14.84
CA ASP A 232 9.56 1.09 -13.64
C ASP A 232 9.30 2.59 -13.54
N ALA A 233 10.29 3.42 -13.89
CA ALA A 233 10.11 4.86 -13.94
C ALA A 233 9.05 5.28 -14.95
N TYR A 234 9.11 4.77 -16.19
CA TYR A 234 8.10 5.08 -17.20
C TYR A 234 6.70 4.61 -16.79
N ALA A 235 6.57 3.39 -16.26
CA ALA A 235 5.29 2.86 -15.81
C ALA A 235 4.68 3.71 -14.67
N LYS A 236 5.48 4.10 -13.67
CA LYS A 236 5.01 4.92 -12.53
C LYS A 236 4.74 6.38 -12.90
N CYS A 237 5.38 6.90 -13.95
CA CYS A 237 5.09 8.20 -14.54
C CYS A 237 3.89 8.17 -15.51
N GLY A 238 3.22 7.02 -15.68
CA GLY A 238 2.03 6.87 -16.54
C GLY A 238 2.33 6.76 -18.04
N LYS A 239 3.59 6.63 -18.45
CA LYS A 239 4.00 6.44 -19.86
C LYS A 239 4.15 4.96 -20.17
N MET A 240 3.03 4.24 -20.17
CA MET A 240 3.00 2.79 -20.32
C MET A 240 3.52 2.31 -21.69
N SER A 241 3.28 3.09 -22.75
CA SER A 241 3.78 2.82 -24.10
C SER A 241 5.31 2.84 -24.17
N ASP A 242 5.96 3.82 -23.55
CA ASP A 242 7.43 3.92 -23.53
C ASP A 242 8.06 2.85 -22.64
N ALA A 243 7.42 2.52 -21.51
CA ALA A 243 7.80 1.37 -20.68
C ALA A 243 7.78 0.07 -21.50
N ARG A 244 6.71 -0.15 -22.27
CA ARG A 244 6.56 -1.33 -23.12
C ARG A 244 7.63 -1.38 -24.22
N ARG A 245 7.90 -0.26 -24.90
CA ARG A 245 8.93 -0.18 -25.95
C ARG A 245 10.31 -0.52 -25.43
N LEU A 246 10.70 0.03 -24.27
CA LEU A 246 11.98 -0.28 -23.65
C LEU A 246 12.07 -1.76 -23.24
N PHE A 247 11.00 -2.29 -22.63
CA PHE A 247 10.92 -3.70 -22.27
C PHE A 247 11.08 -4.64 -23.47
N ASP A 248 10.41 -4.34 -24.59
CA ASP A 248 10.52 -5.14 -25.80
C ASP A 248 11.94 -5.09 -26.39
N ALA A 249 12.62 -3.93 -26.29
CA ALA A 249 14.02 -3.78 -26.72
C ALA A 249 15.04 -4.52 -25.83
N MET A 250 14.69 -4.90 -24.60
CA MET A 250 15.57 -5.67 -23.72
C MET A 250 15.74 -7.11 -24.23
N ARG A 251 17.00 -7.52 -24.46
CA ARG A 251 17.34 -8.90 -24.89
C ARG A 251 17.07 -9.93 -23.79
N VAL A 252 17.34 -9.57 -22.54
CA VAL A 252 17.09 -10.38 -21.34
C VAL A 252 16.31 -9.52 -20.36
N ARG A 253 15.24 -10.07 -19.81
CA ARG A 253 14.32 -9.38 -18.90
C ARG A 253 14.32 -10.12 -17.58
N ASP A 254 14.57 -9.41 -16.50
CA ASP A 254 14.46 -9.97 -15.16
C ASP A 254 12.99 -9.95 -14.69
N VAL A 255 12.73 -10.66 -13.58
CA VAL A 255 11.40 -10.75 -12.98
C VAL A 255 10.86 -9.34 -12.65
N LEU A 256 11.73 -8.39 -12.28
CA LEU A 256 11.34 -7.01 -12.00
C LEU A 256 10.70 -6.35 -13.22
N ALA A 257 11.36 -6.35 -14.39
CA ALA A 257 10.83 -5.75 -15.61
C ALA A 257 9.44 -6.31 -15.98
N TRP A 258 9.28 -7.63 -15.88
CA TRP A 258 8.00 -8.30 -16.11
C TRP A 258 6.93 -7.87 -15.10
N THR A 259 7.23 -7.96 -13.80
CA THR A 259 6.29 -7.59 -12.72
C THR A 259 5.85 -6.13 -12.80
N THR A 260 6.77 -5.23 -13.17
CA THR A 260 6.53 -3.81 -13.37
C THR A 260 5.50 -3.59 -14.47
N LEU A 261 5.64 -4.24 -15.64
CA LEU A 261 4.67 -4.07 -16.72
C LEU A 261 3.30 -4.66 -16.33
N VAL A 262 3.26 -5.85 -15.74
CA VAL A 262 2.00 -6.47 -15.28
C VAL A 262 1.28 -5.53 -14.30
N SER A 263 2.00 -4.98 -13.31
CA SER A 263 1.42 -4.02 -12.37
C SER A 263 1.04 -2.70 -13.04
N GLY A 264 1.80 -2.23 -14.02
CA GLY A 264 1.53 -1.00 -14.76
C GLY A 264 0.23 -1.10 -15.54
N TYR A 265 0.10 -2.10 -16.40
CA TYR A 265 -1.12 -2.35 -17.18
C TYR A 265 -2.33 -2.63 -16.27
N SER A 266 -2.16 -3.40 -15.19
CA SER A 266 -3.24 -3.65 -14.22
C SER A 266 -3.75 -2.36 -13.58
N LYS A 267 -2.86 -1.41 -13.26
CA LYS A 267 -3.24 -0.10 -12.70
C LYS A 267 -3.86 0.84 -13.73
N CYS A 268 -3.51 0.68 -15.00
CA CYS A 268 -4.13 1.42 -16.10
C CYS A 268 -5.49 0.84 -16.54
N GLY A 269 -5.93 -0.27 -15.95
CA GLY A 269 -7.20 -0.95 -16.30
C GLY A 269 -7.13 -1.84 -17.55
N ASP A 270 -5.99 -1.89 -18.24
CA ASP A 270 -5.77 -2.80 -19.38
C ASP A 270 -5.41 -4.21 -18.88
N MET A 271 -6.45 -4.92 -18.42
CA MET A 271 -6.31 -6.27 -17.88
C MET A 271 -5.96 -7.32 -18.93
N VAL A 272 -6.18 -7.02 -20.22
CA VAL A 272 -5.82 -7.93 -21.32
C VAL A 272 -4.30 -7.97 -21.46
N SER A 273 -3.66 -6.82 -21.66
CA SER A 273 -2.20 -6.72 -21.74
C SER A 273 -1.52 -7.23 -20.45
N ALA A 274 -2.10 -6.90 -19.29
CA ALA A 274 -1.59 -7.39 -18.01
C ALA A 274 -1.61 -8.93 -17.92
N ARG A 275 -2.69 -9.56 -18.37
CA ARG A 275 -2.84 -11.02 -18.35
C ARG A 275 -1.91 -11.71 -19.34
N GLU A 276 -1.81 -11.18 -20.56
CA GLU A 276 -0.90 -11.71 -21.59
C GLU A 276 0.56 -11.68 -21.11
N LEU A 277 1.00 -10.54 -20.57
CA LEU A 277 2.34 -10.41 -20.02
C LEU A 277 2.56 -11.35 -18.85
N PHE A 278 1.58 -11.48 -17.94
CA PHE A 278 1.67 -12.37 -16.81
C PHE A 278 1.83 -13.83 -17.24
N GLU A 279 1.01 -14.31 -18.18
CA GLU A 279 1.12 -15.69 -18.67
C GLU A 279 2.46 -15.93 -19.38
N ALA A 280 2.95 -14.95 -20.15
CA ALA A 280 4.26 -14.98 -20.81
C ALA A 280 5.47 -14.90 -19.86
N MET A 281 5.28 -14.53 -18.58
CA MET A 281 6.37 -14.48 -17.60
C MET A 281 6.98 -15.88 -17.40
N PRO A 282 8.32 -16.04 -17.57
CA PRO A 282 9.00 -17.31 -17.33
C PRO A 282 8.92 -17.75 -15.86
N GLU A 283 9.06 -16.80 -14.94
CA GLU A 283 8.94 -17.01 -13.50
C GLU A 283 7.93 -16.01 -12.93
N LYS A 284 6.89 -16.53 -12.27
CA LYS A 284 5.84 -15.73 -11.62
C LYS A 284 6.12 -15.71 -10.12
N ASN A 285 6.31 -14.53 -9.55
CA ASN A 285 6.57 -14.35 -8.12
C ASN A 285 5.30 -13.85 -7.40
N PRO A 286 5.23 -13.87 -6.05
CA PRO A 286 4.05 -13.39 -5.32
C PRO A 286 3.60 -11.98 -5.71
N VAL A 287 4.55 -11.10 -6.07
CA VAL A 287 4.27 -9.72 -6.49
C VAL A 287 3.49 -9.66 -7.81
N SER A 288 3.84 -10.46 -8.82
CA SER A 288 3.08 -10.49 -10.09
C SER A 288 1.68 -11.07 -9.90
N TRP A 289 1.53 -12.10 -9.05
CA TRP A 289 0.22 -12.64 -8.69
C TRP A 289 -0.66 -11.59 -8.00
N THR A 290 -0.14 -10.95 -6.95
CA THR A 290 -0.84 -9.87 -6.23
C THR A 290 -1.21 -8.73 -7.16
N ALA A 291 -0.31 -8.30 -8.05
CA ALA A 291 -0.58 -7.23 -9.00
C ALA A 291 -1.78 -7.53 -9.91
N LEU A 292 -1.84 -8.76 -10.44
CA LEU A 292 -2.91 -9.17 -11.35
C LEU A 292 -4.24 -9.42 -10.60
N VAL A 293 -4.21 -10.01 -9.40
CA VAL A 293 -5.39 -10.16 -8.53
C VAL A 293 -5.96 -8.78 -8.16
N ALA A 294 -5.10 -7.85 -7.74
CA ALA A 294 -5.50 -6.48 -7.42
C ALA A 294 -6.05 -5.75 -8.64
N GLY A 295 -5.43 -5.93 -9.82
CA GLY A 295 -5.93 -5.39 -11.08
C GLY A 295 -7.36 -5.83 -11.37
N TYR A 296 -7.62 -7.15 -11.39
CA TYR A 296 -8.96 -7.67 -11.62
C TYR A 296 -9.96 -7.18 -10.57
N SER A 297 -9.58 -7.13 -9.29
CA SER A 297 -10.46 -6.62 -8.24
C SER A 297 -10.84 -5.15 -8.43
N HIS A 298 -9.90 -4.29 -8.82
CA HIS A 298 -10.17 -2.86 -9.02
C HIS A 298 -10.92 -2.58 -10.32
N SER A 299 -10.77 -3.42 -11.35
CA SER A 299 -11.52 -3.32 -12.61
C SER A 299 -12.93 -3.92 -12.53
N GLY A 300 -13.44 -4.25 -11.34
CA GLY A 300 -14.76 -4.87 -11.15
C GLY A 300 -14.86 -6.34 -11.57
N MET A 301 -13.77 -6.94 -12.05
CA MET A 301 -13.67 -8.34 -12.48
C MET A 301 -13.42 -9.27 -11.28
N SER A 302 -14.30 -9.20 -10.29
CA SER A 302 -14.11 -9.84 -8.98
C SER A 302 -14.00 -11.37 -9.05
N ILE A 303 -14.73 -12.01 -9.96
CA ILE A 303 -14.70 -13.47 -10.14
C ILE A 303 -13.32 -13.91 -10.62
N GLN A 304 -12.78 -13.23 -11.66
CA GLN A 304 -11.46 -13.50 -12.21
C GLN A 304 -10.36 -13.30 -11.15
N ALA A 305 -10.51 -12.31 -10.26
CA ALA A 305 -9.59 -12.10 -9.14
C ALA A 305 -9.58 -13.31 -8.18
N LEU A 306 -10.77 -13.83 -7.81
CA LEU A 306 -10.89 -14.97 -6.91
C LEU A 306 -10.46 -16.29 -7.55
N GLU A 307 -10.72 -16.50 -8.84
CA GLU A 307 -10.20 -17.65 -9.60
C GLU A 307 -8.67 -17.64 -9.64
N LEU A 308 -8.07 -16.47 -9.89
CA LEU A 308 -6.63 -16.31 -9.91
C LEU A 308 -6.02 -16.53 -8.52
N PHE A 309 -6.68 -16.06 -7.47
CA PHE A 309 -6.29 -16.35 -6.08
C PHE A 309 -6.37 -17.86 -5.77
N ALA A 310 -7.43 -18.54 -6.20
CA ALA A 310 -7.54 -19.99 -6.04
C ALA A 310 -6.41 -20.73 -6.78
N LYS A 311 -6.03 -20.28 -7.99
CA LYS A 311 -4.88 -20.80 -8.73
C LYS A 311 -3.56 -20.54 -7.98
N MET A 312 -3.38 -19.34 -7.44
CA MET A 312 -2.22 -18.97 -6.61
C MET A 312 -2.07 -19.91 -5.40
N MET A 313 -3.16 -20.16 -4.68
CA MET A 313 -3.20 -21.08 -3.54
C MET A 313 -2.91 -22.53 -3.93
N LYS A 314 -3.48 -23.03 -5.04
CA LYS A 314 -3.21 -24.38 -5.57
C LYS A 314 -1.73 -24.57 -5.92
N LEU A 315 -1.07 -23.53 -6.41
CA LEU A 315 0.36 -23.51 -6.72
C LEU A 315 1.25 -23.24 -5.51
N GLN A 316 0.67 -23.16 -4.29
CA GLN A 316 1.38 -22.91 -3.03
C GLN A 316 2.18 -21.61 -3.01
N VAL A 317 1.81 -20.63 -3.84
CA VAL A 317 2.39 -19.29 -3.81
C VAL A 317 1.80 -18.55 -2.63
N GLN A 318 2.64 -18.13 -1.68
CA GLN A 318 2.20 -17.50 -0.44
C GLN A 318 1.57 -16.12 -0.72
N PRO A 319 0.29 -15.90 -0.36
CA PRO A 319 -0.34 -14.59 -0.44
C PRO A 319 0.23 -13.62 0.59
N ASP A 320 0.27 -12.36 0.23
CA ASP A 320 0.61 -11.28 1.16
C ASP A 320 -0.65 -10.51 1.60
N GLN A 321 -0.45 -9.52 2.48
CA GLN A 321 -1.51 -8.65 2.99
C GLN A 321 -2.30 -7.92 1.88
N PHE A 322 -1.66 -7.59 0.76
CA PHE A 322 -2.30 -6.92 -0.37
C PHE A 322 -3.10 -7.92 -1.19
N THR A 323 -2.62 -9.15 -1.36
CA THR A 323 -3.40 -10.23 -1.99
C THR A 323 -4.72 -10.45 -1.24
N PHE A 324 -4.65 -10.61 0.09
CA PHE A 324 -5.85 -10.84 0.90
C PHE A 324 -6.81 -9.65 0.86
N SER A 325 -6.29 -8.43 0.95
CA SER A 325 -7.08 -7.21 0.84
C SER A 325 -7.83 -7.15 -0.49
N SER A 326 -7.15 -7.37 -1.62
CA SER A 326 -7.79 -7.41 -2.94
C SER A 326 -8.82 -8.53 -3.08
N CYS A 327 -8.57 -9.73 -2.54
CA CYS A 327 -9.55 -10.81 -2.60
C CYS A 327 -10.80 -10.52 -1.74
N LEU A 328 -10.61 -9.90 -0.57
CA LEU A 328 -11.71 -9.47 0.29
C LEU A 328 -12.53 -8.34 -0.35
N SER A 329 -11.87 -7.38 -1.01
CA SER A 329 -12.53 -6.35 -1.81
C SER A 329 -13.31 -6.94 -2.99
N ALA A 330 -12.74 -7.93 -3.68
CA ALA A 330 -13.46 -8.67 -4.72
C ALA A 330 -14.70 -9.38 -4.15
N CYS A 331 -14.59 -10.05 -2.99
CA CYS A 331 -15.74 -10.66 -2.31
C CYS A 331 -16.81 -9.62 -1.96
N ALA A 332 -16.40 -8.44 -1.48
CA ALA A 332 -17.30 -7.35 -1.15
C ALA A 332 -18.03 -6.81 -2.39
N GLY A 333 -17.33 -6.71 -3.53
CA GLY A 333 -17.87 -6.23 -4.80
C GLY A 333 -18.96 -7.13 -5.40
N ILE A 334 -18.91 -8.45 -5.15
CA ILE A 334 -19.97 -9.40 -5.56
C ILE A 334 -20.87 -9.83 -4.39
N ALA A 335 -20.80 -9.14 -3.25
CA ALA A 335 -21.52 -9.47 -2.01
C ALA A 335 -21.42 -10.96 -1.59
N SER A 336 -20.28 -11.60 -1.88
CA SER A 336 -20.08 -13.04 -1.63
C SER A 336 -19.54 -13.29 -0.21
N LEU A 337 -20.47 -13.39 0.75
CA LEU A 337 -20.15 -13.72 2.14
C LEU A 337 -19.43 -15.08 2.30
N LYS A 338 -19.76 -16.06 1.43
CA LYS A 338 -19.16 -17.41 1.46
C LYS A 338 -17.65 -17.37 1.24
N HIS A 339 -17.20 -16.80 0.13
CA HIS A 339 -15.77 -16.67 -0.19
C HIS A 339 -15.04 -15.80 0.85
N GLY A 340 -15.66 -14.69 1.30
CA GLY A 340 -15.08 -13.85 2.35
C GLY A 340 -14.86 -14.59 3.68
N LYS A 341 -15.80 -15.44 4.10
CA LYS A 341 -15.65 -16.30 5.28
C LYS A 341 -14.54 -17.35 5.10
N GLN A 342 -14.41 -17.94 3.91
CA GLN A 342 -13.34 -18.90 3.62
C GLN A 342 -11.95 -18.25 3.73
N ILE A 343 -11.78 -17.05 3.16
CA ILE A 343 -10.52 -16.29 3.28
C ILE A 343 -10.25 -15.93 4.74
N HIS A 344 -11.25 -15.44 5.47
CA HIS A 344 -11.08 -15.10 6.89
C HIS A 344 -10.71 -16.33 7.73
N ALA A 345 -11.35 -17.48 7.51
CA ALA A 345 -11.02 -18.73 8.19
C ALA A 345 -9.59 -19.20 7.86
N PHE A 346 -9.15 -19.04 6.61
CA PHE A 346 -7.76 -19.34 6.22
C PHE A 346 -6.76 -18.48 6.99
N LEU A 347 -7.00 -17.16 7.10
CA LEU A 347 -6.13 -16.25 7.85
C LEU A 347 -5.97 -16.67 9.31
N VAL A 348 -7.08 -17.05 9.95
CA VAL A 348 -7.10 -17.53 11.35
C VAL A 348 -6.34 -18.85 11.47
N ASN A 349 -6.62 -19.83 10.62
CA ASN A 349 -6.00 -21.15 10.66
C ASN A 349 -4.50 -21.13 10.34
N ALA A 350 -4.07 -20.21 9.47
CA ALA A 350 -2.66 -20.02 9.14
C ALA A 350 -1.88 -19.27 10.25
N GLY A 351 -2.54 -18.81 11.31
CA GLY A 351 -1.93 -17.95 12.32
C GLY A 351 -1.44 -16.61 11.76
N PHE A 352 -1.99 -16.18 10.62
CA PHE A 352 -1.63 -14.92 9.97
C PHE A 352 -2.11 -13.77 10.86
N ARG A 353 -1.21 -12.87 11.25
CA ARG A 353 -1.55 -11.69 12.05
C ARG A 353 -1.99 -10.55 11.12
N PRO A 354 -3.30 -10.24 11.03
CA PRO A 354 -3.78 -9.22 10.10
C PRO A 354 -3.28 -7.84 10.52
N ASN A 355 -2.77 -7.05 9.58
CA ASN A 355 -2.49 -5.63 9.78
C ASN A 355 -3.77 -4.80 9.53
N THR A 356 -3.68 -3.48 9.67
CA THR A 356 -4.82 -2.59 9.43
C THR A 356 -5.44 -2.78 8.04
N ILE A 357 -4.63 -3.00 7.00
CA ILE A 357 -5.10 -3.17 5.63
C ILE A 357 -6.06 -4.36 5.53
N VAL A 358 -5.64 -5.53 6.03
CA VAL A 358 -6.47 -6.75 6.00
C VAL A 358 -7.69 -6.62 6.91
N LEU A 359 -7.54 -6.00 8.09
CA LEU A 359 -8.66 -5.78 9.02
C LEU A 359 -9.72 -4.85 8.41
N SER A 360 -9.30 -3.74 7.79
CA SER A 360 -10.20 -2.84 7.07
C SER A 360 -10.92 -3.55 5.92
N SER A 361 -10.21 -4.34 5.12
CA SER A 361 -10.86 -5.14 4.06
C SER A 361 -11.82 -6.20 4.59
N LEU A 362 -11.55 -6.80 5.76
CA LEU A 362 -12.50 -7.72 6.41
C LEU A 362 -13.76 -6.99 6.88
N ILE A 363 -13.62 -5.81 7.50
CA ILE A 363 -14.75 -4.99 7.92
C ILE A 363 -15.60 -4.59 6.71
N ASP A 364 -14.98 -4.06 5.65
CA ASP A 364 -15.67 -3.68 4.40
C ASP A 364 -16.36 -4.86 3.72
N MET A 365 -15.71 -6.03 3.69
CA MET A 365 -16.31 -7.25 3.12
C MET A 365 -17.53 -7.69 3.93
N TYR A 366 -17.42 -7.80 5.26
CA TYR A 366 -18.56 -8.19 6.09
C TYR A 366 -19.69 -7.16 6.07
N SER A 367 -19.38 -5.85 6.06
CA SER A 367 -20.39 -4.79 6.01
C SER A 367 -21.16 -4.81 4.69
N LYS A 368 -20.47 -4.88 3.54
CA LYS A 368 -21.12 -4.93 2.22
C LYS A 368 -21.87 -6.24 1.96
N CYS A 369 -21.47 -7.33 2.61
CA CYS A 369 -22.22 -8.59 2.60
C CYS A 369 -23.38 -8.63 3.63
N GLY A 370 -23.78 -7.48 4.20
CA GLY A 370 -24.92 -7.37 5.13
C GLY A 370 -24.66 -7.92 6.54
N SER A 371 -23.42 -8.30 6.87
CA SER A 371 -23.03 -8.92 8.15
C SER A 371 -22.32 -7.95 9.09
N LEU A 372 -22.94 -6.79 9.35
CA LEU A 372 -22.35 -5.70 10.14
C LEU A 372 -21.92 -6.13 11.56
N GLY A 373 -22.66 -7.02 12.21
CA GLY A 373 -22.29 -7.57 13.51
C GLY A 373 -20.94 -8.33 13.49
N VAL A 374 -20.61 -9.01 12.39
CA VAL A 374 -19.30 -9.66 12.23
C VAL A 374 -18.21 -8.63 11.97
N ALA A 375 -18.50 -7.62 11.13
CA ALA A 375 -17.59 -6.50 10.90
C ALA A 375 -17.21 -5.81 12.23
N ARG A 376 -18.19 -5.58 13.10
CA ARG A 376 -17.96 -5.02 14.43
C ARG A 376 -17.09 -5.91 15.32
N ARG A 377 -17.30 -7.23 15.31
CA ARG A 377 -16.41 -8.17 16.04
C ARG A 377 -14.97 -8.14 15.53
N VAL A 378 -14.76 -8.05 14.21
CA VAL A 378 -13.42 -7.89 13.63
C VAL A 378 -12.77 -6.60 14.11
N PHE A 379 -13.51 -5.49 14.13
CA PHE A 379 -13.05 -4.22 14.68
C PHE A 379 -12.69 -4.34 16.18
N ASP A 380 -13.58 -4.93 16.97
CA ASP A 380 -13.41 -5.01 18.42
C ASP A 380 -12.22 -5.88 18.84
N THR A 381 -11.90 -6.92 18.08
CA THR A 381 -10.77 -7.84 18.31
C THR A 381 -9.44 -7.37 17.72
N ALA A 382 -9.42 -6.25 16.99
CA ALA A 382 -8.21 -5.71 16.40
C ALA A 382 -7.18 -5.28 17.46
N TYR A 383 -5.93 -5.73 17.30
CA TYR A 383 -4.84 -5.43 18.22
C TYR A 383 -4.33 -3.98 18.13
N ASN A 384 -4.37 -3.36 16.94
CA ASN A 384 -3.86 -2.00 16.70
C ASN A 384 -5.00 -1.02 16.40
N LYS A 385 -5.63 -0.51 17.44
CA LYS A 385 -6.68 0.52 17.34
C LYS A 385 -6.14 1.95 17.33
N HIS A 386 -4.82 2.16 17.24
CA HIS A 386 -4.25 3.50 17.09
C HIS A 386 -4.26 4.01 15.64
N ASP A 387 -4.63 3.15 14.69
CA ASP A 387 -4.70 3.50 13.28
C ASP A 387 -6.07 4.10 12.93
N THR A 388 -6.07 5.37 12.52
CA THR A 388 -7.25 6.12 12.10
C THR A 388 -8.01 5.43 10.96
N VAL A 389 -7.32 4.70 10.07
CA VAL A 389 -7.96 4.02 8.93
C VAL A 389 -8.97 2.98 9.40
N LEU A 390 -8.66 2.24 10.47
CA LEU A 390 -9.54 1.19 10.99
C LEU A 390 -10.84 1.77 11.56
N TRP A 391 -10.75 2.88 12.30
CA TRP A 391 -11.91 3.61 12.82
C TRP A 391 -12.76 4.19 11.69
N ASN A 392 -12.13 4.84 10.71
CA ASN A 392 -12.84 5.37 9.55
C ASN A 392 -13.55 4.25 8.78
N THR A 393 -12.96 3.06 8.66
CA THR A 393 -13.60 1.90 8.02
C THR A 393 -14.87 1.48 8.75
N MET A 394 -14.83 1.39 10.09
CA MET A 394 -16.00 1.03 10.88
C MET A 394 -17.08 2.13 10.86
N LEU A 395 -16.67 3.41 10.89
CA LEU A 395 -17.57 4.55 10.72
C LEU A 395 -18.26 4.52 9.35
N SER A 396 -17.53 4.22 8.28
CA SER A 396 -18.10 4.09 6.93
C SER A 396 -19.09 2.94 6.84
N ALA A 397 -18.78 1.81 7.48
CA ALA A 397 -19.69 0.67 7.55
C ALA A 397 -21.00 1.04 8.27
N LEU A 398 -20.95 1.79 9.37
CA LEU A 398 -22.15 2.28 10.07
C LEU A 398 -22.94 3.27 9.21
N ALA A 399 -22.26 4.20 8.55
CA ALA A 399 -22.87 5.20 7.67
C ALA A 399 -23.62 4.54 6.49
N GLN A 400 -23.01 3.55 5.83
CA GLN A 400 -23.61 2.81 4.71
C GLN A 400 -24.85 2.00 5.11
N HIS A 401 -24.94 1.61 6.38
CA HIS A 401 -26.10 0.90 6.94
C HIS A 401 -27.15 1.86 7.52
N GLY A 402 -26.99 3.19 7.35
CA GLY A 402 -27.93 4.20 7.85
C GLY A 402 -27.92 4.37 9.37
N MET A 403 -26.85 3.92 10.06
CA MET A 403 -26.74 3.95 11.51
C MET A 403 -26.00 5.21 11.99
N GLY A 404 -26.53 6.40 11.65
CA GLY A 404 -25.87 7.68 11.92
C GLY A 404 -25.54 7.92 13.39
N GLU A 405 -26.48 7.63 14.29
CA GLU A 405 -26.26 7.79 15.74
C GLU A 405 -25.14 6.89 16.27
N GLU A 406 -25.07 5.63 15.81
CA GLU A 406 -23.99 4.72 16.18
C GLU A 406 -22.64 5.15 15.59
N ALA A 407 -22.64 5.74 14.38
CA ALA A 407 -21.43 6.31 13.79
C ALA A 407 -20.91 7.48 14.66
N ILE A 408 -21.80 8.35 15.15
CA ILE A 408 -21.46 9.42 16.07
C ILE A 408 -20.90 8.87 17.39
N GLU A 409 -21.55 7.85 17.97
CA GLU A 409 -21.07 7.21 19.20
C GLU A 409 -19.67 6.59 18.99
N MET A 410 -19.45 5.96 17.84
CA MET A 410 -18.15 5.40 17.45
C MET A 410 -17.06 6.47 17.31
N PHE A 411 -17.40 7.64 16.77
CA PHE A 411 -16.46 8.77 16.69
C PHE A 411 -16.05 9.25 18.08
N PHE A 412 -16.98 9.41 19.01
CA PHE A 412 -16.60 9.80 20.37
C PHE A 412 -15.75 8.72 21.06
N LYS A 413 -15.98 7.42 20.77
CA LYS A 413 -15.10 6.34 21.22
C LYS A 413 -13.69 6.46 20.62
N MET A 414 -13.56 6.83 19.35
CA MET A 414 -12.28 7.08 18.67
C MET A 414 -11.48 8.20 19.35
N VAL A 415 -12.14 9.34 19.61
CA VAL A 415 -11.53 10.51 20.28
C VAL A 415 -11.12 10.13 21.70
N LYS A 416 -11.99 9.44 22.46
CA LYS A 416 -11.69 8.98 23.82
C LYS A 416 -10.52 8.01 23.88
N PHE A 417 -10.33 7.20 22.85
CA PHE A 417 -9.18 6.30 22.72
C PHE A 417 -7.87 7.05 22.38
N GLY A 418 -7.94 8.35 22.09
CA GLY A 418 -6.79 9.20 21.77
C GLY A 418 -6.37 9.14 20.29
N VAL A 419 -7.23 8.63 19.40
CA VAL A 419 -6.97 8.66 17.96
C VAL A 419 -7.44 9.99 17.41
N LYS A 420 -6.54 10.76 16.79
CA LYS A 420 -6.88 12.05 16.20
C LYS A 420 -7.75 11.84 14.94
N PRO A 421 -8.96 12.45 14.88
CA PRO A 421 -9.73 12.52 13.66
C PRO A 421 -8.97 13.22 12.53
N ASN A 422 -9.20 12.78 11.30
CA ASN A 422 -8.62 13.41 10.11
C ASN A 422 -9.70 13.82 9.11
N ARG A 423 -9.28 14.40 7.98
CA ARG A 423 -10.12 14.75 6.83
C ARG A 423 -11.16 13.66 6.50
N ILE A 424 -10.72 12.41 6.36
CA ILE A 424 -11.60 11.29 5.98
C ILE A 424 -12.62 10.99 7.09
N THR A 425 -12.25 11.12 8.37
CA THR A 425 -13.17 10.90 9.50
C THR A 425 -14.40 11.81 9.41
N PHE A 426 -14.20 13.09 9.09
CA PHE A 426 -15.30 14.06 9.00
C PHE A 426 -16.17 13.84 7.76
N VAL A 427 -15.59 13.53 6.59
CA VAL A 427 -16.38 13.13 5.40
C VAL A 427 -17.32 11.97 5.72
N VAL A 428 -16.82 10.94 6.40
CA VAL A 428 -17.61 9.76 6.77
C VAL A 428 -18.72 10.10 7.77
N LEU A 429 -18.43 10.94 8.77
CA LEU A 429 -19.43 11.40 9.73
C LEU A 429 -20.53 12.23 9.08
N LEU A 430 -20.17 13.17 8.20
CA LEU A 430 -21.13 14.02 7.51
C LEU A 430 -22.02 13.19 6.58
N ASN A 431 -21.47 12.19 5.89
CA ASN A 431 -22.27 11.22 5.13
C ASN A 431 -23.22 10.41 6.02
N ALA A 432 -22.76 9.97 7.19
CA ALA A 432 -23.62 9.27 8.16
C ALA A 432 -24.80 10.16 8.61
N CYS A 433 -24.52 11.44 8.87
CA CYS A 433 -25.54 12.43 9.21
C CYS A 433 -26.50 12.67 8.03
N SER A 434 -25.98 12.80 6.80
CA SER A 434 -26.79 13.00 5.59
C SER A 434 -27.77 11.86 5.34
N HIS A 435 -27.29 10.62 5.42
CA HIS A 435 -28.15 9.45 5.22
C HIS A 435 -29.17 9.23 6.35
N SER A 436 -28.88 9.71 7.56
CA SER A 436 -29.74 9.55 8.74
C SER A 436 -30.60 10.77 9.04
N GLY A 437 -30.49 11.86 8.25
CA GLY A 437 -31.24 13.10 8.46
C GLY A 437 -30.81 13.90 9.70
N LEU A 438 -29.60 13.69 10.23
CA LEU A 438 -29.07 14.34 11.42
C LEU A 438 -28.47 15.71 11.08
N VAL A 439 -29.33 16.67 10.69
CA VAL A 439 -28.92 17.99 10.16
C VAL A 439 -28.13 18.80 11.18
N GLN A 440 -28.60 18.87 12.43
CA GLN A 440 -27.99 19.69 13.47
C GLN A 440 -26.61 19.15 13.86
N GLU A 441 -26.50 17.83 14.02
CA GLU A 441 -25.26 17.14 14.32
C GLU A 441 -24.26 17.30 13.18
N GLY A 442 -24.69 17.15 11.92
CA GLY A 442 -23.83 17.33 10.75
C GLY A 442 -23.26 18.74 10.65
N LEU A 443 -24.08 19.77 10.85
CA LEU A 443 -23.62 21.17 10.90
C LEU A 443 -22.64 21.40 12.06
N SER A 444 -22.93 20.85 13.24
CA SER A 444 -22.03 20.93 14.39
C SER A 444 -20.66 20.28 14.13
N PHE A 445 -20.64 19.12 13.46
CA PHE A 445 -19.38 18.47 13.08
C PHE A 445 -18.58 19.27 12.05
N PHE A 446 -19.25 19.92 11.10
CA PHE A 446 -18.61 20.78 10.10
C PHE A 446 -17.99 22.04 10.70
N GLU A 447 -18.55 22.58 11.79
CA GLU A 447 -17.93 23.69 12.51
C GLU A 447 -16.78 23.21 13.41
N THR A 448 -16.99 22.10 14.13
CA THR A 448 -16.00 21.58 15.08
C THR A 448 -14.76 21.01 14.41
N MET A 449 -14.84 20.52 13.17
CA MET A 449 -13.66 20.03 12.44
C MET A 449 -12.57 21.12 12.31
N THR A 450 -12.97 22.38 12.09
CA THR A 450 -12.04 23.50 11.97
C THR A 450 -11.64 24.01 13.35
N SER A 451 -12.63 24.26 14.23
CA SER A 451 -12.38 24.93 15.52
C SER A 451 -11.66 24.06 16.55
N SER A 452 -11.89 22.74 16.55
CA SER A 452 -11.39 21.82 17.58
C SER A 452 -10.35 20.84 17.07
N TYR A 453 -10.35 20.51 15.78
CA TYR A 453 -9.49 19.45 15.22
C TYR A 453 -8.46 19.93 14.20
N ASP A 454 -8.51 21.22 13.81
CA ASP A 454 -7.61 21.84 12.83
C ASP A 454 -7.63 21.10 11.48
N VAL A 455 -8.83 20.68 11.06
CA VAL A 455 -9.09 20.07 9.76
C VAL A 455 -9.86 21.09 8.93
N LEU A 456 -9.23 21.57 7.85
CA LEU A 456 -9.88 22.51 6.93
C LEU A 456 -10.87 21.77 6.03
N PRO A 457 -12.08 22.32 5.83
CA PRO A 457 -13.06 21.76 4.90
C PRO A 457 -12.59 21.93 3.47
N ASP A 458 -12.83 20.90 2.67
CA ASP A 458 -12.58 20.88 1.22
C ASP A 458 -13.85 20.47 0.46
N GLN A 459 -13.73 20.31 -0.86
CA GLN A 459 -14.84 20.03 -1.77
C GLN A 459 -15.70 18.84 -1.31
N GLU A 460 -15.09 17.76 -0.79
CA GLU A 460 -15.81 16.58 -0.30
C GLU A 460 -16.67 16.90 0.93
N HIS A 461 -16.16 17.69 1.88
CA HIS A 461 -16.95 18.07 3.05
C HIS A 461 -18.13 18.98 2.67
N PHE A 462 -17.91 19.91 1.74
CA PHE A 462 -18.98 20.75 1.21
C PHE A 462 -20.04 19.92 0.48
N ALA A 463 -19.63 18.94 -0.33
CA ALA A 463 -20.56 18.03 -1.00
C ALA A 463 -21.43 17.26 0.01
N CYS A 464 -20.87 16.77 1.12
CA CYS A 464 -21.64 16.13 2.18
C CYS A 464 -22.65 17.07 2.85
N ILE A 465 -22.28 18.34 3.10
CA ILE A 465 -23.19 19.34 3.69
C ILE A 465 -24.30 19.74 2.71
N ILE A 466 -23.98 19.85 1.42
CA ILE A 466 -24.96 20.15 0.37
C ILE A 466 -25.95 19.00 0.23
N ASP A 467 -25.48 17.74 0.28
CA ASP A 467 -26.36 16.56 0.30
C ASP A 467 -27.23 16.54 1.57
N LEU A 468 -26.67 16.83 2.75
CA LEU A 468 -27.39 16.87 4.03
C LEU A 468 -28.50 17.93 4.04
N LEU A 469 -28.16 19.19 3.80
CA LEU A 469 -29.11 20.32 3.79
C LEU A 469 -30.11 20.17 2.64
N GLY A 470 -29.63 19.69 1.50
CA GLY A 470 -30.42 19.43 0.32
C GLY A 470 -31.50 18.39 0.57
N ARG A 471 -31.16 17.24 1.14
CA ARG A 471 -32.13 16.20 1.51
C ARG A 471 -33.16 16.70 2.50
N ALA A 472 -32.77 17.58 3.42
CA ALA A 472 -33.67 18.24 4.36
C ALA A 472 -34.54 19.36 3.73
N GLY A 473 -34.30 19.74 2.47
CA GLY A 473 -35.06 20.76 1.74
C GLY A 473 -34.61 22.22 2.01
N HIS A 474 -33.48 22.43 2.68
CA HIS A 474 -32.97 23.76 3.04
C HIS A 474 -32.15 24.39 1.89
N PHE A 475 -32.76 24.61 0.73
CA PHE A 475 -32.07 25.09 -0.48
C PHE A 475 -31.41 26.47 -0.34
N SER A 476 -31.98 27.37 0.47
CA SER A 476 -31.38 28.68 0.76
C SER A 476 -30.03 28.54 1.46
N GLU A 477 -29.93 27.62 2.42
CA GLU A 477 -28.69 27.33 3.15
C GLU A 477 -27.69 26.61 2.26
N VAL A 478 -28.14 25.70 1.39
CA VAL A 478 -27.28 25.07 0.36
C VAL A 478 -26.56 26.12 -0.48
N LEU A 479 -27.30 27.09 -1.04
CA LEU A 479 -26.70 28.16 -1.84
C LEU A 479 -25.75 29.03 -1.02
N ALA A 480 -26.09 29.31 0.25
CA ALA A 480 -25.21 30.04 1.14
C ALA A 480 -23.88 29.30 1.43
N GLN A 481 -23.90 27.96 1.50
CA GLN A 481 -22.68 27.17 1.68
C GLN A 481 -21.82 27.15 0.41
N ILE A 482 -22.42 27.04 -0.77
CA ILE A 482 -21.70 27.14 -2.05
C ILE A 482 -20.98 28.49 -2.16
N MET A 483 -21.64 29.59 -1.76
CA MET A 483 -21.03 30.92 -1.78
C MET A 483 -19.90 31.11 -0.77
N LYS A 484 -19.86 30.34 0.31
CA LYS A 484 -18.80 30.40 1.34
C LYS A 484 -17.56 29.59 0.97
N MET A 485 -17.59 28.84 -0.12
CA MET A 485 -16.47 27.99 -0.49
C MET A 485 -15.21 28.80 -0.83
N PRO A 486 -14.01 28.31 -0.43
CA PRO A 486 -12.76 28.99 -0.73
C PRO A 486 -12.30 28.81 -2.19
N CYS A 487 -12.99 27.99 -2.98
CA CYS A 487 -12.68 27.67 -4.37
C CYS A 487 -13.96 27.44 -5.18
N GLU A 488 -13.83 27.43 -6.51
CA GLU A 488 -14.94 27.11 -7.40
C GLU A 488 -15.43 25.67 -7.19
N PRO A 489 -16.77 25.43 -7.19
CA PRO A 489 -17.31 24.10 -6.99
C PRO A 489 -16.97 23.15 -8.15
N ASP A 490 -16.49 21.96 -7.81
CA ASP A 490 -16.15 20.91 -8.76
C ASP A 490 -17.36 20.03 -9.13
N ASP A 491 -17.09 18.98 -9.92
CA ASP A 491 -18.07 17.99 -10.35
C ASP A 491 -18.76 17.26 -9.18
N HIS A 492 -18.10 17.06 -8.05
CA HIS A 492 -18.69 16.34 -6.90
C HIS A 492 -19.81 17.15 -6.27
N ILE A 493 -19.61 18.46 -6.15
CA ILE A 493 -20.59 19.38 -5.54
C ILE A 493 -21.82 19.53 -6.42
N TRP A 494 -21.62 19.74 -7.72
CA TRP A 494 -22.76 19.86 -8.64
C TRP A 494 -23.52 18.53 -8.76
N ASN A 495 -22.84 17.38 -8.71
CA ASN A 495 -23.50 16.08 -8.66
C ASN A 495 -24.34 15.89 -7.39
N ALA A 496 -23.82 16.30 -6.22
CA ALA A 496 -24.56 16.26 -4.96
C ALA A 496 -25.82 17.13 -5.03
N LEU A 497 -25.69 18.37 -5.51
CA LEU A 497 -26.83 19.29 -5.70
C LEU A 497 -27.86 18.74 -6.70
N LEU A 498 -27.41 18.21 -7.83
CA LEU A 498 -28.27 17.65 -8.86
C LEU A 498 -29.05 16.43 -8.34
N GLY A 499 -28.37 15.56 -7.56
CA GLY A 499 -28.98 14.42 -6.89
C GLY A 499 -30.09 14.83 -5.92
N VAL A 500 -29.85 15.85 -5.11
CA VAL A 500 -30.84 16.44 -4.20
C VAL A 500 -32.01 17.06 -4.96
N CYS A 501 -31.73 17.84 -6.01
CA CYS A 501 -32.77 18.51 -6.80
C CYS A 501 -33.71 17.47 -7.44
N ARG A 502 -33.19 16.31 -7.82
CA ARG A 502 -34.00 15.17 -8.27
C ARG A 502 -34.92 14.62 -7.19
N ILE A 503 -34.48 14.56 -5.94
CA ILE A 503 -35.30 14.06 -4.82
C ILE A 503 -36.48 15.00 -4.55
N HIS A 504 -36.26 16.32 -4.58
CA HIS A 504 -37.27 17.33 -4.25
C HIS A 504 -38.00 17.92 -5.46
N GLY A 505 -37.64 17.52 -6.69
CA GLY A 505 -38.23 18.04 -7.93
C GLY A 505 -37.91 19.52 -8.22
N ASN A 506 -36.77 20.03 -7.73
CA ASN A 506 -36.37 21.42 -7.95
C ASN A 506 -35.72 21.58 -9.35
N VAL A 507 -36.54 21.91 -10.35
CA VAL A 507 -36.13 21.96 -11.77
C VAL A 507 -35.08 23.02 -12.05
N GLU A 508 -35.25 24.22 -11.51
CA GLU A 508 -34.40 25.36 -11.85
C GLU A 508 -32.96 25.14 -11.34
N LEU A 509 -32.82 24.75 -10.06
CA LEU A 509 -31.50 24.42 -9.50
C LEU A 509 -30.91 23.14 -10.13
N GLY A 510 -31.76 22.14 -10.42
CA GLY A 510 -31.33 20.91 -11.07
C GLY A 510 -30.80 21.15 -12.50
N ARG A 511 -31.47 22.02 -13.27
CA ARG A 511 -31.01 22.41 -14.61
C ARG A 511 -29.65 23.11 -14.54
N MET A 512 -29.53 24.13 -13.69
CA MET A 512 -28.29 24.88 -13.51
C MET A 512 -27.12 23.96 -13.13
N ALA A 513 -27.31 23.07 -12.14
CA ALA A 513 -26.28 22.13 -11.71
C ALA A 513 -25.87 21.16 -12.83
N ALA A 514 -26.83 20.68 -13.63
CA ALA A 514 -26.56 19.80 -14.76
C ALA A 514 -25.81 20.51 -15.91
N GLU A 515 -26.16 21.76 -16.23
CA GLU A 515 -25.47 22.56 -17.25
C GLU A 515 -24.02 22.80 -16.86
N LEU A 516 -23.74 23.17 -15.61
CA LEU A 516 -22.37 23.34 -15.10
C LEU A 516 -21.56 22.03 -15.14
N LEU A 517 -22.17 20.89 -14.80
CA LEU A 517 -21.52 19.58 -14.92
C LEU A 517 -21.17 19.24 -16.38
N ILE A 518 -22.07 19.56 -17.31
CA ILE A 518 -21.89 19.30 -18.73
C ILE A 518 -20.79 20.20 -19.33
N GLU A 519 -20.61 21.41 -18.79
CA GLU A 519 -19.48 22.29 -19.15
C GLU A 519 -18.15 21.77 -18.60
N LEU A 520 -18.14 21.23 -17.38
CA LEU A 520 -16.96 20.65 -16.75
C LEU A 520 -16.49 19.35 -17.43
N ASP A 521 -17.41 18.42 -17.69
CA ASP A 521 -17.12 17.17 -18.40
C ASP A 521 -18.25 16.81 -19.40
N PRO A 522 -18.12 17.26 -20.66
CA PRO A 522 -19.06 16.96 -21.73
C PRO A 522 -19.24 15.47 -22.06
N GLN A 523 -18.30 14.62 -21.66
CA GLN A 523 -18.30 13.19 -22.02
C GLN A 523 -18.90 12.32 -20.91
N SER A 524 -19.10 12.87 -19.70
CA SER A 524 -19.71 12.14 -18.59
C SER A 524 -21.22 11.94 -18.81
N PRO A 525 -21.73 10.69 -18.84
CA PRO A 525 -23.16 10.41 -19.02
C PRO A 525 -24.02 10.78 -17.81
N ALA A 526 -23.43 10.93 -16.62
CA ALA A 526 -24.18 11.05 -15.35
C ALA A 526 -25.08 12.30 -15.30
N ALA A 527 -24.55 13.46 -15.67
CA ALA A 527 -25.28 14.73 -15.63
C ALA A 527 -26.50 14.72 -16.58
N TYR A 528 -26.33 14.20 -17.80
CA TYR A 528 -27.41 14.06 -18.76
C TYR A 528 -28.51 13.11 -18.25
N LEU A 529 -28.14 11.95 -17.71
CA LEU A 529 -29.09 10.97 -17.21
C LEU A 529 -29.88 11.50 -16.01
N LEU A 530 -29.22 12.21 -15.09
CA LEU A 530 -29.87 12.81 -13.93
C LEU A 530 -30.82 13.96 -14.34
N LEU A 531 -30.40 14.84 -15.26
CA LEU A 531 -31.24 15.91 -15.79
C LEU A 531 -32.46 15.35 -16.54
N SER A 532 -32.25 14.34 -17.38
CA SER A 532 -33.31 13.62 -18.08
C SER A 532 -34.29 12.97 -17.09
N SER A 533 -33.78 12.40 -16.00
CA SER A 533 -34.61 11.84 -14.92
C SER A 533 -35.46 12.90 -14.22
N ILE A 534 -34.93 14.10 -13.95
CA ILE A 534 -35.69 15.21 -13.34
C ILE A 534 -36.85 15.61 -14.25
N TYR A 535 -36.58 15.82 -15.55
CA TYR A 535 -37.62 16.15 -16.52
C TYR A 535 -38.66 15.03 -16.67
N GLY A 536 -38.24 13.76 -16.64
CA GLY A 536 -39.13 12.61 -16.73
C GLY A 536 -40.10 12.50 -15.56
N VAL A 537 -39.60 12.69 -14.31
CA VAL A 537 -40.45 12.65 -13.10
C VAL A 537 -41.53 13.73 -13.12
N LEU A 538 -41.25 14.87 -13.75
CA LEU A 538 -42.18 15.99 -13.84
C LEU A 538 -43.01 16.02 -15.14
N GLY A 539 -42.92 14.96 -15.95
CA GLY A 539 -43.69 14.81 -17.20
C GLY A 539 -43.24 15.71 -18.36
N MET A 540 -42.06 16.33 -18.28
CA MET A 540 -41.52 17.24 -19.30
C MET A 540 -40.81 16.47 -20.44
N TRP A 541 -41.55 15.63 -21.17
CA TRP A 541 -41.01 14.71 -22.18
C TRP A 541 -40.26 15.39 -23.34
N GLU A 542 -40.63 16.62 -23.71
CA GLU A 542 -39.92 17.39 -24.73
C GLU A 542 -38.48 17.70 -24.30
N ASN A 543 -38.26 18.02 -23.03
CA ASN A 543 -36.92 18.28 -22.49
C ASN A 543 -36.11 16.98 -22.33
N VAL A 544 -36.78 15.87 -22.00
CA VAL A 544 -36.15 14.53 -22.01
C VAL A 544 -35.59 14.21 -23.41
N GLU A 545 -36.35 14.51 -24.47
CA GLU A 545 -35.90 14.30 -25.84
C GLU A 545 -34.72 15.21 -26.20
N LYS A 546 -34.76 16.49 -25.83
CA LYS A 546 -33.65 17.43 -26.04
C LYS A 546 -32.35 16.97 -25.38
N VAL A 547 -32.42 16.48 -24.13
CA VAL A 547 -31.24 15.94 -23.43
C VAL A 547 -30.71 14.70 -24.14
N ARG A 548 -31.58 13.82 -24.66
CA ARG A 548 -31.16 12.63 -25.43
C ARG A 548 -30.50 12.98 -26.76
N GLN A 549 -31.03 13.98 -27.46
CA GLN A 549 -30.41 14.51 -28.68
C GLN A 549 -29.01 15.06 -28.38
N LEU A 550 -28.86 15.84 -27.32
CA LEU A 550 -27.57 16.37 -26.88
C LEU A 550 -26.56 15.26 -26.53
N MET A 551 -27.00 14.17 -25.89
CA MET A 551 -26.16 12.99 -25.65
C MET A 551 -25.70 12.34 -26.98
N ASN A 552 -26.61 12.21 -27.95
CA ASN A 552 -26.31 11.61 -29.25
C ASN A 552 -25.31 12.46 -30.06
N GLU A 553 -25.51 13.78 -30.08
CA GLU A 553 -24.62 14.75 -30.75
C GLU A 553 -23.20 14.71 -30.18
N ARG A 554 -23.07 14.50 -28.87
CA ARG A 554 -21.79 14.43 -28.16
C ARG A 554 -21.22 13.02 -28.08
N HIS A 555 -21.89 12.04 -28.71
CA HIS A 555 -21.53 10.62 -28.71
C HIS A 555 -21.43 9.96 -27.33
N VAL A 556 -22.18 10.49 -26.36
CA VAL A 556 -22.24 9.97 -24.98
C VAL A 556 -23.20 8.78 -24.92
N ARG A 557 -22.72 7.62 -24.42
CA ARG A 557 -23.54 6.41 -24.28
C ARG A 557 -23.89 6.14 -22.82
N LYS A 558 -25.10 5.62 -22.58
CA LYS A 558 -25.53 5.09 -21.29
C LYS A 558 -24.79 3.77 -21.00
N GLU A 559 -24.25 3.61 -19.80
CA GLU A 559 -23.73 2.33 -19.33
C GLU A 559 -24.88 1.34 -19.05
N GLU A 560 -24.76 0.11 -19.54
CA GLU A 560 -25.76 -0.94 -19.36
C GLU A 560 -25.68 -1.50 -17.93
N ALA A 561 -26.81 -1.56 -17.22
CA ALA A 561 -26.87 -2.11 -15.87
C ALA A 561 -26.82 -3.65 -15.93
N VAL A 562 -25.84 -4.25 -15.26
CA VAL A 562 -25.66 -5.71 -15.16
C VAL A 562 -26.00 -6.16 -13.74
N SER A 563 -26.91 -7.10 -13.60
CA SER A 563 -27.13 -7.88 -12.37
C SER A 563 -26.59 -9.30 -12.56
N TRP A 564 -26.32 -10.03 -11.47
CA TRP A 564 -25.67 -11.34 -11.52
C TRP A 564 -26.56 -12.41 -10.89
N LEU A 565 -26.68 -13.57 -11.54
CA LEU A 565 -27.46 -14.73 -11.08
C LEU A 565 -26.56 -15.95 -10.89
N GLU A 566 -26.62 -16.61 -9.74
CA GLU A 566 -25.91 -17.89 -9.49
C GLU A 566 -26.81 -19.07 -9.85
N ILE A 567 -26.40 -19.89 -10.81
CA ILE A 567 -27.06 -21.17 -11.15
C ILE A 567 -25.98 -22.26 -11.14
N GLU A 568 -26.17 -23.29 -10.32
CA GLU A 568 -25.28 -24.48 -10.24
C GLU A 568 -23.78 -24.17 -10.19
N HIS A 569 -23.38 -23.27 -9.28
CA HIS A 569 -21.99 -22.82 -9.11
C HIS A 569 -21.38 -22.05 -10.29
N LYS A 570 -22.21 -21.56 -11.22
CA LYS A 570 -21.82 -20.59 -12.25
C LYS A 570 -22.63 -19.31 -12.07
N MET A 571 -21.93 -18.18 -11.97
CA MET A 571 -22.54 -16.84 -11.95
C MET A 571 -22.68 -16.34 -13.40
N LEU A 572 -23.90 -16.12 -13.85
CA LEU A 572 -24.22 -15.58 -15.18
C LEU A 572 -24.57 -14.08 -15.09
N PRO A 573 -24.04 -13.24 -16.01
CA PRO A 573 -24.47 -11.85 -16.14
C PRO A 573 -25.88 -11.79 -16.71
N TYR A 574 -26.73 -10.98 -16.08
CA TYR A 574 -28.06 -10.60 -16.55
C TYR A 574 -28.04 -9.11 -16.87
N PHE A 575 -28.38 -8.76 -18.12
CA PHE A 575 -28.44 -7.38 -18.56
C PHE A 575 -29.86 -6.84 -18.32
N GLY A 576 -29.99 -5.82 -17.48
CA GLY A 576 -31.26 -5.12 -17.25
C GLY A 576 -31.76 -4.50 -18.55
N CYS A 577 -32.89 -5.00 -19.04
CA CYS A 577 -33.39 -4.80 -20.39
C CYS A 577 -33.59 -3.32 -20.78
N ASN A 578 -33.10 -2.93 -21.96
CA ASN A 578 -33.56 -1.76 -22.71
C ASN A 578 -33.36 -2.00 -24.22
N LYS A 579 -34.05 -3.01 -24.78
CA LYS A 579 -34.42 -3.13 -26.20
C LYS A 579 -35.31 -4.37 -26.37
N LEU A 580 -36.56 -4.14 -26.74
CA LEU A 580 -37.61 -5.15 -26.99
C LEU A 580 -37.31 -6.13 -28.15
N ASN A 581 -36.12 -6.12 -28.77
CA ASN A 581 -35.83 -6.91 -29.99
C ASN A 581 -34.78 -8.02 -29.80
N THR A 582 -34.31 -8.30 -28.59
CA THR A 582 -33.40 -9.44 -28.30
C THR A 582 -33.99 -10.47 -27.33
N LEU A 583 -35.26 -10.32 -26.94
CA LEU A 583 -35.94 -11.19 -25.96
C LEU A 583 -36.38 -12.56 -26.51
N GLU A 584 -36.30 -12.82 -27.82
CA GLU A 584 -36.77 -14.10 -28.36
C GLU A 584 -35.75 -15.24 -28.30
N ARG A 585 -34.44 -14.97 -28.17
CA ARG A 585 -33.41 -16.03 -28.23
C ARG A 585 -32.91 -16.52 -26.86
N ASP A 586 -32.83 -15.66 -25.86
CA ASP A 586 -32.28 -16.02 -24.54
C ASP A 586 -33.36 -16.21 -23.46
N GLY A 587 -34.54 -15.61 -23.64
CA GLY A 587 -35.69 -15.80 -22.74
C GLY A 587 -36.24 -17.23 -22.80
N HIS A 588 -36.26 -17.85 -23.98
CA HIS A 588 -36.67 -19.24 -24.15
C HIS A 588 -35.71 -20.21 -23.44
N THR A 589 -34.39 -19.98 -23.51
CA THR A 589 -33.39 -20.86 -22.90
C THR A 589 -33.44 -20.85 -21.37
N ILE A 590 -33.69 -19.68 -20.76
CA ILE A 590 -33.81 -19.55 -19.30
C ILE A 590 -35.16 -20.11 -18.81
N LEU A 591 -36.26 -19.89 -19.55
CA LEU A 591 -37.55 -20.50 -19.23
C LEU A 591 -37.53 -22.02 -19.40
N GLN A 592 -36.79 -22.57 -20.36
CA GLN A 592 -36.60 -24.01 -20.52
C GLN A 592 -35.79 -24.62 -19.37
N LEU A 593 -34.71 -23.95 -18.94
CA LEU A 593 -33.91 -24.39 -17.78
C LEU A 593 -34.70 -24.35 -16.45
N LEU A 594 -35.56 -23.34 -16.28
CA LEU A 594 -36.46 -23.27 -15.12
C LEU A 594 -37.61 -24.29 -15.20
N ALA A 595 -38.15 -24.54 -16.40
CA ALA A 595 -39.19 -25.56 -16.63
C ALA A 595 -38.66 -26.98 -16.43
N ASP A 596 -37.43 -27.25 -16.85
CA ASP A 596 -36.74 -28.52 -16.64
C ASP A 596 -36.44 -28.76 -15.14
N GLN A 597 -36.23 -27.71 -14.35
CA GLN A 597 -36.07 -27.80 -12.89
C GLN A 597 -37.41 -28.10 -12.18
N THR A 598 -38.51 -27.48 -12.58
CA THR A 598 -39.84 -27.81 -12.02
C THR A 598 -40.29 -29.24 -12.37
N ASN A 599 -39.96 -29.72 -13.56
CA ASN A 599 -40.26 -31.10 -13.97
C ASN A 599 -39.38 -32.16 -13.26
N ALA A 600 -38.19 -31.77 -12.77
CA ALA A 600 -37.31 -32.66 -12.02
C ALA A 600 -37.75 -32.84 -10.55
N ASP A 601 -38.33 -31.80 -9.93
CA ASP A 601 -38.85 -31.88 -8.56
C ASP A 601 -40.20 -32.63 -8.46
N ASP A 602 -41.04 -32.58 -9.51
CA ASP A 602 -42.30 -33.34 -9.57
C ASP A 602 -42.11 -34.85 -9.77
N LEU A 603 -40.97 -35.30 -10.32
CA LEU A 603 -40.66 -36.73 -10.51
C LEU A 603 -40.08 -37.41 -9.25
N VAL A 604 -39.73 -36.65 -8.20
CA VAL A 604 -39.20 -37.20 -6.94
C VAL A 604 -40.32 -37.48 -5.93
N HIS A 605 -41.50 -36.87 -6.09
CA HIS A 605 -42.62 -37.08 -5.16
C HIS A 605 -43.50 -38.30 -5.45
N ASP A 606 -43.46 -38.86 -6.66
CA ASP A 606 -44.33 -39.99 -7.06
C ASP A 606 -43.72 -41.40 -6.86
N SER A 607 -42.52 -41.50 -6.25
CA SER A 607 -41.86 -42.80 -5.97
C SER A 607 -41.94 -43.27 -4.52
N LYS A 608 -42.71 -42.58 -3.65
CA LYS A 608 -42.91 -42.96 -2.24
C LYS A 608 -44.40 -43.05 -1.87
N SER A 609 -45.18 -43.83 -2.61
CA SER A 609 -46.58 -44.14 -2.25
C SER A 609 -47.03 -45.52 -2.72
N SER A 610 -46.23 -46.57 -2.51
CA SER A 610 -46.75 -47.95 -2.58
C SER A 610 -45.91 -48.95 -1.79
N SER A 611 -46.14 -49.03 -0.48
CA SER A 611 -46.03 -50.28 0.28
C SER A 611 -46.33 -50.01 1.76
N LEU A 612 -47.57 -50.27 2.17
CA LEU A 612 -47.91 -50.68 3.53
C LEU A 612 -49.28 -51.34 3.46
N SER A 613 -49.23 -52.65 3.25
CA SER A 613 -50.33 -53.58 3.43
C SER A 613 -50.74 -53.64 4.91
N ASN A 614 -52.02 -53.38 5.18
CA ASN A 614 -52.76 -53.93 6.34
C ASN A 614 -52.50 -55.45 6.45
N PRO A 615 -52.54 -56.07 7.66
CA PRO A 615 -53.85 -56.54 8.15
C PRO A 615 -54.02 -56.81 9.68
N VAL A 616 -55.31 -56.93 10.07
CA VAL A 616 -55.93 -57.62 11.25
C VAL A 616 -55.50 -57.12 12.65
N SER A 617 -56.36 -56.82 13.63
CA SER A 617 -57.74 -57.23 14.02
C SER A 617 -58.49 -56.05 14.62
#